data_AF-A0A2R5FUF8-F1
#
_entry.id   AF-A0A2R5FUF8-F1
#
_cell.length_a   1.000
_cell.length_b   1.000
_cell.length_c   1.000
_cell.angle_alpha   90.00
_cell.angle_beta   90.00
_cell.angle_gamma   90.00
#
_symmetry.space_group_name_H-M   'P 1'
#
loop_
_entity.id
_entity.type
_entity.pdbx_description
1 polymer ?
#
loop_
_entity_poly.entity_id
_entity_poly.type
_entity_poly.pdbx_seq_one_letter_code
_entity_poly.pdbx_strand_id
1 'polypeptide(L)' 'MTIKVINEHQNLQEVIQVLLTHLEPSKVMKFWAACKLGEGDYLQLKEKLFAQDNVDSLYEKIKAYQDM' A
#
# COMPACT_ATOMS: atom_id res chain seq x y z
N MET A 1 8.98 27.30 -19.08
CA MET A 1 8.89 26.93 -17.66
C MET A 1 8.78 25.43 -17.56
N THR A 2 9.82 24.77 -17.05
CA THR A 2 9.86 23.30 -16.93
C THR A 2 9.26 22.94 -15.57
N ILE A 3 7.99 22.55 -15.55
CA ILE A 3 7.32 22.11 -14.34
C ILE A 3 7.87 20.72 -14.02
N LYS A 4 8.64 20.59 -12.93
CA LYS A 4 8.98 19.28 -12.37
C LYS A 4 7.70 18.69 -11.80
N VAL A 5 7.08 17.77 -12.54
CA VAL A 5 6.01 16.93 -12.01
C VAL A 5 6.63 16.11 -10.89
N ILE A 6 6.29 16.45 -9.65
CA ILE A 6 6.71 15.67 -8.49
C ILE A 6 5.93 14.36 -8.58
N ASN A 7 6.63 13.24 -8.65
CA ASN A 7 6.00 11.93 -8.62
C ASN A 7 5.40 11.73 -7.22
N GLU A 8 4.07 11.67 -7.15
CA GLU A 8 3.34 11.59 -5.87
C GLU A 8 3.70 10.34 -5.08
N HIS A 9 3.95 9.20 -5.74
CA HIS A 9 4.41 7.98 -5.07
C HIS A 9 5.79 8.14 -4.43
N GLN A 10 6.70 8.84 -5.12
CA GLN A 10 8.05 9.07 -4.65
C GLN A 10 8.07 10.05 -3.47
N ASN A 11 7.21 11.07 -3.53
CA ASN A 11 6.98 12.00 -2.43
C ASN A 11 6.38 11.28 -1.21
N LEU A 12 5.37 10.41 -1.42
CA LEU A 12 4.79 9.62 -0.34
C LEU A 12 5.86 8.75 0.32
N GLN A 13 6.68 8.03 -0.45
CA GLN A 13 7.80 7.22 0.04
C GLN A 13 8.77 8.00 0.92
N GLU A 14 9.21 9.19 0.48
CA GLU A 14 10.09 10.05 1.27
C GLU A 14 9.44 10.47 2.59
N VAL A 15 8.17 10.87 2.57
CA VAL A 15 7.43 11.27 3.77
C VAL A 15 7.35 10.14 4.79
N ILE A 16 7.08 8.92 4.35
CA ILE A 16 6.99 7.73 5.21
C ILE A 16 8.34 7.41 5.84
N GLN A 17 9.41 7.52 5.05
CA GLN A 17 10.75 7.24 5.51
C GLN A 17 11.19 8.24 6.58
N VAL A 18 10.84 9.52 6.41
CA VAL A 18 11.06 10.56 7.44
C VAL A 18 10.24 10.25 8.69
N LEU A 19 8.96 9.88 8.54
CA LEU A 19 8.10 9.54 9.68
C LEU A 19 8.64 8.32 10.45
N LEU A 20 9.08 7.26 9.77
CA LEU A 20 9.67 6.07 10.40
C LEU A 20 11.03 6.34 11.06
N THR A 21 11.75 7.37 10.62
CA THR A 21 13.01 7.79 11.24
C THR A 21 12.79 8.46 12.59
N HIS A 22 11.65 9.13 12.78
CA HIS A 22 11.37 9.94 13.97
C HIS A 22 10.26 9.40 14.87
N LEU A 23 9.46 8.45 14.38
CA LEU A 23 8.33 7.88 15.09
C LEU A 23 8.40 6.36 15.07
N GLU A 24 7.88 5.77 16.14
CA GLU A 24 7.71 4.32 16.18
C GLU A 24 6.78 3.86 15.05
N PRO A 25 7.07 2.70 14.41
CA PRO A 25 6.28 2.20 13.28
C PRO A 25 4.77 2.11 13.57
N SER A 26 4.40 1.80 14.82
CA SER A 26 3.00 1.74 15.27
C SER A 26 2.27 3.08 15.21
N LYS A 27 2.97 4.20 15.45
CA LYS A 27 2.42 5.56 15.36
C LYS A 27 2.33 6.01 13.91
N VAL A 28 3.33 5.68 13.10
CA VAL A 28 3.32 5.95 11.65
C VAL A 28 2.16 5.22 10.97
N MET A 29 1.94 3.95 11.27
CA MET A 29 0.82 3.17 10.72
C MET A 29 -0.55 3.72 11.14
N LYS A 30 -0.70 4.13 12.40
CA LYS A 30 -1.95 4.79 12.87
C LYS A 30 -2.19 6.11 12.17
N PHE A 31 -1.16 6.93 11.99
CA PHE A 31 -1.23 8.20 11.27
C PHE A 31 -1.60 7.98 9.81
N TRP A 32 -0.98 7.00 9.15
CA TRP A 32 -1.29 6.64 7.78
C TRP A 32 -2.76 6.28 7.59
N ALA A 33 -3.28 5.40 8.46
CA ALA A 33 -4.67 4.99 8.44
C ALA A 33 -5.63 6.16 8.70
N ALA A 34 -5.28 7.06 9.64
CA ALA A 34 -6.06 8.25 9.95
C ALA A 34 -6.10 9.26 8.79
N CYS A 35 -4.99 9.41 8.08
CA CYS A 35 -4.88 10.32 6.94
C CYS A 35 -5.44 9.75 5.63
N LYS A 36 -5.93 8.48 5.63
CA LYS A 36 -6.41 7.78 4.44
C LYS A 36 -5.45 7.92 3.25
N LEU A 37 -4.15 7.90 3.52
CA LEU A 37 -3.08 8.06 2.50
C LEU A 37 -2.94 6.83 1.58
N GLY A 38 -3.89 5.91 1.63
CA GLY A 38 -4.12 4.91 0.59
C GLY A 38 -5.32 5.34 -0.25
N GLU A 39 -5.09 5.62 -1.53
CA GLU A 39 -6.15 5.75 -2.53
C GLU A 39 -6.85 4.39 -2.70
N GLY A 40 -7.78 4.09 -1.81
CA GLY A 40 -8.53 2.87 -1.87
C GLY A 40 -8.95 2.45 -0.49
N ASP A 41 -10.25 2.27 -0.33
CA ASP A 41 -10.75 1.40 0.73
C ASP A 41 -10.18 0.00 0.45
N TYR A 42 -9.00 -0.29 1.04
CA TYR A 42 -8.28 -1.54 0.85
C TYR A 42 -9.19 -2.74 1.15
N LEU A 43 -10.15 -2.56 2.08
CA LEU A 43 -11.17 -3.55 2.34
C LEU A 43 -12.09 -3.74 1.13
N GLN A 44 -12.62 -2.67 0.52
CA GLN A 44 -13.43 -2.78 -0.71
C GLN A 44 -12.63 -3.32 -1.90
N LEU A 45 -11.38 -2.92 -2.06
CA LEU A 45 -10.53 -3.41 -3.15
C LEU A 45 -10.22 -4.90 -2.96
N LYS A 46 -9.91 -5.32 -1.72
CA LYS A 46 -9.72 -6.73 -1.38
C LYS A 46 -10.98 -7.54 -1.66
N GLU A 47 -12.14 -7.06 -1.24
CA GLU A 47 -13.44 -7.69 -1.54
C GLU A 47 -13.64 -7.80 -3.07
N LYS A 48 -13.43 -6.72 -3.81
CA LYS A 48 -13.61 -6.72 -5.27
C LYS A 48 -12.68 -7.70 -6.00
N LEU A 49 -11.43 -7.81 -5.56
CA LEU A 49 -10.40 -8.63 -6.23
C LEU A 49 -10.42 -10.09 -5.78
N PHE A 50 -10.82 -10.37 -4.54
CA PHE A 50 -10.62 -11.66 -3.90
C PHE A 50 -11.87 -12.23 -3.22
N ALA A 51 -13.08 -11.65 -3.39
CA ALA A 51 -14.31 -12.16 -2.74
C ALA A 51 -14.64 -13.62 -3.07
N GLN A 52 -14.24 -14.11 -4.24
CA GLN A 52 -14.46 -15.51 -4.65
C GLN A 52 -13.24 -16.41 -4.39
N ASP A 53 -12.13 -15.83 -3.94
CA ASP A 53 -10.92 -16.57 -3.66
C ASP A 53 -10.86 -16.94 -2.17
N ASN A 54 -10.53 -18.20 -1.90
CA ASN A 54 -10.16 -18.67 -0.58
C ASN A 54 -8.64 -18.75 -0.45
N VAL A 55 -8.17 -19.02 0.78
CA VAL A 55 -6.73 -19.07 1.11
C VAL A 55 -5.97 -20.03 0.18
N ASP A 56 -6.55 -21.18 -0.14
CA ASP A 56 -5.91 -22.19 -0.99
C ASP A 56 -5.77 -21.69 -2.45
N SER A 57 -6.82 -21.07 -2.98
CA SER A 57 -6.79 -20.50 -4.35
C SER A 57 -5.83 -19.31 -4.48
N LEU A 58 -5.71 -18.49 -3.43
CA LEU A 58 -4.74 -17.40 -3.36
C LEU A 58 -3.32 -17.93 -3.31
N TYR A 59 -3.09 -18.98 -2.53
CA TYR A 59 -1.78 -19.62 -2.43
C TYR A 59 -1.30 -20.13 -3.79
N GLU A 60 -2.15 -20.84 -4.54
CA GLU A 60 -1.81 -21.33 -5.88
C GLU A 60 -1.55 -20.19 -6.87
N LYS A 61 -2.33 -19.11 -6.84
CA LYS A 61 -2.10 -17.91 -7.68
C LYS A 61 -0.75 -17.24 -7.38
N ILE A 62 -0.41 -17.12 -6.10
CA ILE A 62 0.85 -16.53 -5.66
C ILE A 62 2.03 -17.41 -6.10
N LYS A 63 1.90 -18.73 -5.92
CA LYS A 63 2.93 -19.69 -6.33
C LYS A 63 3.15 -19.66 -7.84
N ALA A 64 2.08 -19.67 -8.64
CA ALA A 64 2.17 -19.54 -10.09
C ALA A 64 2.83 -18.23 -10.54
N TYR A 65 2.61 -17.12 -9.83
CA TYR A 65 3.27 -15.84 -10.11
C TYR A 65 4.75 -15.82 -9.71
N GLN A 66 5.13 -16.54 -8.65
CA GLN A 66 6.52 -16.63 -8.17
C GLN A 66 7.38 -17.59 -8.98
N ASP A 67 6.77 -18.62 -9.57
CA ASP A 67 7.44 -19.60 -10.43
C ASP A 67 7.59 -19.10 -11.89
N MET A 68 7.10 -17.88 -12.20
CA MET A 68 7.37 -17.13 -13.45
C MET A 68 8.65 -16.30 -13.32
#